data_AF-A0A971UQX1-F1
#
_entry.id   AF-A0A971UQX1-F1
#
_cell.length_a   1.000
_cell.length_b   1.000
_cell.length_c   1.000
_cell.angle_alpha   90.00
_cell.angle_beta   90.00
_cell.angle_gamma   90.00
#
_symmetry.space_group_name_H-M   'P 1'
#
loop_
_entity.id
_entity.type
_entity.pdbx_description
1 polymer ?
#
loop_
_entity_poly.entity_id
_entity_poly.type
_entity_poly.pdbx_seq_one_letter_code
_entity_poly.pdbx_strand_id
1 'polypeptide(L)'
;MRRRATFLGAVVAAVVLASSVAKAEDRQLASGPYEGQGPKVFTAANAPATPKLEDLPRQKSVSQYGITWTFETEMPVGRFITGDWYVVGPAKVVAIDPKPLVGADEVGDAFTEYEAKHSREVVVRNGSVLNPKLAGIDQGAAPFDSRLPYHVCKLDQLARPPVEMKPGDALYSTISKANEDVTMAKLGDPHIRVIKTGAILTCVAAPLPADAFRPALHDREQTIFLSRNIRRELMYALPLTKALPQAGTTPKVKSWDEALDRWARIFQRPWVDFDQWGWVNPEDNMPEYGQWVTHATAIAALMLHLDIPAEAKEKILVGYLQYGIDLWGQIRAGRAFLGHGGYGQGRKWPILFAGLLFGDERMQNPEKHCPNVTFGEDMQTYDGKSFWGHDVVFLSHPIRIKQGSMKVSADTEAPEEWNAMGNEGYRRCCTSVNWPGHALSAMMFRAESLWNHDPYFRYVDRWMTEDHIAQLTRIIEGLQKNTKIEKKIIDSFIKNFQKDIDRYKGPGYRRTDEFQQEMWNTYRNNLPPAKGK
;
A
#
# COMPACT_ATOMS: atom_id res chain seq x y z
N MET A 1 1.41 40.73 19.37
CA MET A 1 2.09 40.42 18.09
C MET A 1 2.83 39.10 18.22
N ARG A 2 2.19 37.97 17.84
CA ARG A 2 2.83 36.64 17.81
C ARG A 2 3.26 36.35 16.37
N ARG A 3 4.58 36.23 16.15
CA ARG A 3 5.16 35.83 14.86
C ARG A 3 4.75 34.38 14.56
N ARG A 4 3.94 34.19 13.53
CA ARG A 4 3.81 32.91 12.83
C ARG A 4 5.15 32.68 12.11
N ALA A 5 5.99 31.80 12.65
CA ALA A 5 7.12 31.28 11.92
C ALA A 5 6.59 30.30 10.87
N THR A 6 6.45 30.78 9.64
CA THR A 6 6.25 29.95 8.45
C THR A 6 7.46 29.03 8.33
N PHE A 7 7.29 27.75 8.67
CA PHE A 7 8.33 26.73 8.65
C PHE A 7 8.62 26.32 7.20
N LEU A 8 9.28 27.22 6.48
CA LEU A 8 9.82 27.02 5.13
C LEU A 8 11.34 26.85 5.27
N GLY A 9 11.79 25.76 5.89
CA GLY A 9 13.20 25.70 6.31
C GLY A 9 13.67 24.37 6.88
N ALA A 10 13.26 23.24 6.28
CA ALA A 10 13.93 21.95 6.47
C ALA A 10 13.65 20.95 5.32
N VAL A 11 13.24 21.43 4.14
CA VAL A 11 13.30 20.63 2.91
C VAL A 11 14.61 21.01 2.22
N VAL A 12 15.73 20.60 2.84
CA VAL A 12 17.00 20.57 2.13
C VAL A 12 16.78 19.68 0.91
N ALA A 13 17.19 20.19 -0.24
CA ALA A 13 17.09 19.54 -1.54
C ALA A 13 17.54 18.07 -1.48
N ALA A 14 16.60 17.17 -1.25
CA ALA A 14 16.69 15.82 -1.76
C ALA A 14 16.55 15.98 -3.27
N VAL A 15 17.69 16.25 -3.92
CA VAL A 15 17.93 15.70 -5.25
C VAL A 15 17.84 14.20 -5.04
N VAL A 16 16.61 13.67 -5.08
CA VAL A 16 16.41 12.25 -5.25
C VAL A 16 16.97 11.99 -6.62
N LEU A 17 18.22 11.52 -6.63
CA LEU A 17 18.78 10.78 -7.72
C LEU A 17 17.78 9.66 -7.98
N ALA A 18 16.84 9.88 -8.91
CA ALA A 18 16.01 8.82 -9.49
C ALA A 18 16.87 7.82 -10.31
N SER A 19 18.19 7.79 -10.04
CA SER A 19 19.16 6.86 -10.59
C SER A 19 19.36 5.61 -9.74
N SER A 20 18.84 5.55 -8.50
CA SER A 20 18.69 4.27 -7.82
C SER A 20 17.35 3.67 -8.20
N VAL A 21 17.39 2.65 -9.06
CA VAL A 21 16.41 1.56 -8.98
C VAL A 21 16.20 1.27 -7.50
N ALA A 22 14.95 1.30 -7.01
CA ALA A 22 14.62 0.96 -5.62
C ALA A 22 15.52 -0.20 -5.16
N LYS A 23 16.31 0.02 -4.11
CA LYS A 23 17.31 -0.95 -3.64
C LYS A 23 16.57 -2.21 -3.18
N ALA A 24 17.25 -3.34 -3.10
CA ALA A 24 16.61 -4.64 -2.81
C ALA A 24 15.79 -4.65 -1.51
N GLU A 25 16.19 -3.84 -0.53
CA GLU A 25 15.50 -3.58 0.74
C GLU A 25 14.14 -2.88 0.57
N ASP A 26 14.04 -1.93 -0.36
CA ASP A 26 12.78 -1.23 -0.69
C ASP A 26 11.75 -2.16 -1.33
N ARG A 27 12.18 -3.36 -1.79
CA ARG A 27 11.38 -4.35 -2.54
C ARG A 27 10.77 -5.45 -1.68
N GLN A 28 10.96 -5.41 -0.36
CA GLN A 28 10.56 -6.53 0.49
C GLN A 28 9.05 -6.55 0.74
N LEU A 29 8.34 -7.21 -0.16
CA LEU A 29 7.06 -7.83 0.14
C LEU A 29 7.25 -8.88 1.23
N ALA A 30 6.21 -9.11 2.04
CA ALA A 30 6.27 -10.06 3.14
C ALA A 30 6.79 -11.42 2.65
N SER A 31 7.76 -11.96 3.40
CA SER A 31 8.40 -13.23 3.10
C SER A 31 7.84 -14.35 3.97
N GLY A 32 8.02 -15.59 3.52
CA GLY A 32 7.53 -16.79 4.21
C GLY A 32 6.20 -17.32 3.68
N PRO A 33 5.75 -18.46 4.21
CA PRO A 33 4.49 -19.09 3.82
C PRO A 33 3.30 -18.44 4.51
N TYR A 34 2.09 -18.73 4.03
CA TYR A 34 0.86 -18.33 4.72
C TYR A 34 0.76 -19.02 6.10
N GLU A 35 0.40 -18.25 7.13
CA GLU A 35 0.32 -18.77 8.50
C GLU A 35 -1.08 -19.34 8.81
N GLY A 36 -1.21 -20.64 9.08
CA GLY A 36 -2.49 -21.26 9.49
C GLY A 36 -3.38 -21.73 8.33
N GLN A 37 -4.62 -22.15 8.63
CA GLN A 37 -5.48 -22.88 7.68
C GLN A 37 -6.07 -22.02 6.55
N GLY A 38 -6.20 -20.70 6.75
CA GLY A 38 -6.85 -19.78 5.80
C GLY A 38 -8.37 -19.68 5.97
N PRO A 39 -9.01 -18.68 5.33
CA PRO A 39 -10.45 -18.48 5.42
C PRO A 39 -11.20 -19.58 4.67
N LYS A 40 -12.39 -19.93 5.19
CA LYS A 40 -13.35 -20.78 4.49
C LYS A 40 -14.11 -19.96 3.46
N VAL A 41 -14.54 -20.61 2.38
CA VAL A 41 -15.42 -19.99 1.38
C VAL A 41 -16.86 -20.01 1.88
N PHE A 42 -17.41 -18.82 2.13
CA PHE A 42 -18.80 -18.63 2.50
C PHE A 42 -19.62 -18.05 1.34
N THR A 43 -20.84 -18.54 1.21
CA THR A 43 -21.86 -18.19 0.22
C THR A 43 -23.20 -18.07 0.93
N ALA A 44 -24.23 -17.54 0.26
CA ALA A 44 -25.59 -17.52 0.81
C ALA A 44 -26.09 -18.93 1.20
N ALA A 45 -25.66 -19.98 0.51
CA ALA A 45 -26.10 -21.36 0.74
C ALA A 45 -25.48 -22.01 1.99
N ASN A 46 -24.27 -21.61 2.40
CA ASN A 46 -23.56 -22.13 3.58
C ASN A 46 -23.25 -21.03 4.60
N ALA A 47 -24.10 -20.01 4.61
CA ALA A 47 -24.14 -18.88 5.51
C ALA A 47 -23.97 -19.31 6.99
N PRO A 48 -22.87 -18.94 7.69
CA PRO A 48 -22.74 -19.27 9.11
C PRO A 48 -23.71 -18.45 9.95
N ALA A 49 -24.29 -19.08 10.97
CA ALA A 49 -25.06 -18.36 11.99
C ALA A 49 -24.13 -17.44 12.80
N THR A 50 -24.70 -16.36 13.33
CA THR A 50 -24.02 -15.55 14.35
C THR A 50 -24.05 -16.33 15.66
N PRO A 51 -22.89 -16.60 16.30
CA PRO A 51 -22.86 -17.30 17.57
C PRO A 51 -23.57 -16.47 18.65
N LYS A 52 -24.15 -17.13 19.66
CA LYS A 52 -24.65 -16.39 20.83
C LYS A 52 -23.47 -15.95 21.70
N LEU A 53 -23.71 -14.99 22.59
CA LEU A 53 -22.66 -14.45 23.44
C LEU A 53 -22.08 -15.52 24.38
N GLU A 54 -22.94 -16.39 24.91
CA GLU A 54 -22.58 -17.50 25.79
C GLU A 54 -21.80 -18.62 25.07
N ASP A 55 -21.88 -18.69 23.74
CA ASP A 55 -21.17 -19.70 22.94
C ASP A 55 -19.74 -19.25 22.60
N LEU A 56 -19.42 -17.96 22.78
CA LEU A 56 -18.08 -17.47 22.50
C LEU A 56 -17.08 -17.94 23.57
N PRO A 57 -15.88 -18.36 23.15
CA PRO A 57 -14.83 -18.67 24.10
C PRO A 57 -14.51 -17.44 24.94
N ARG A 58 -14.36 -17.64 26.24
CA ARG A 58 -13.90 -16.61 27.16
C ARG A 58 -12.40 -16.75 27.34
N GLN A 59 -11.65 -15.68 27.10
CA GLN A 59 -10.19 -15.72 27.20
C GLN A 59 -9.67 -14.54 27.99
N LYS A 60 -8.64 -14.79 28.81
CA LYS A 60 -7.92 -13.76 29.56
C LYS A 60 -6.98 -12.95 28.68
N SER A 61 -6.54 -13.52 27.56
CA SER A 61 -5.69 -12.86 26.58
C SER A 61 -5.92 -13.45 25.19
N VAL A 62 -5.54 -12.69 24.16
CA VAL A 62 -5.50 -13.17 22.77
C VAL A 62 -4.20 -12.75 22.12
N SER A 63 -3.66 -13.60 21.24
CA SER A 63 -2.39 -13.36 20.56
C SER A 63 -2.53 -13.43 19.05
N GLN A 64 -1.82 -12.54 18.35
CA GLN A 64 -1.75 -12.48 16.90
C GLN A 64 -0.41 -11.87 16.43
N TYR A 65 0.28 -12.56 15.52
CA TYR A 65 1.55 -12.13 14.94
C TYR A 65 2.63 -11.72 15.96
N GLY A 66 2.70 -12.46 17.07
CA GLY A 66 3.64 -12.20 18.17
C GLY A 66 3.21 -11.09 19.13
N ILE A 67 2.05 -10.46 18.92
CA ILE A 67 1.47 -9.47 19.83
C ILE A 67 0.39 -10.14 20.67
N THR A 68 0.44 -9.96 21.98
CA THR A 68 -0.56 -10.48 22.94
C THR A 68 -1.21 -9.33 23.68
N TRP A 69 -2.55 -9.28 23.70
CA TRP A 69 -3.31 -8.37 24.55
C TRP A 69 -3.92 -9.16 25.71
N THR A 70 -3.68 -8.71 26.94
CA THR A 70 -4.20 -9.32 28.17
C THR A 70 -5.28 -8.44 28.78
N PHE A 71 -6.43 -9.02 29.08
CA PHE A 71 -7.60 -8.34 29.61
C PHE A 71 -7.63 -8.36 31.15
N GLU A 72 -8.27 -7.35 31.76
CA GLU A 72 -8.48 -7.31 33.22
C GLU A 72 -9.31 -8.50 33.72
N THR A 73 -10.28 -8.97 32.94
CA THR A 73 -11.11 -10.15 33.18
C THR A 73 -11.18 -11.01 31.92
N GLU A 74 -11.59 -12.28 32.03
CA GLU A 74 -11.84 -13.06 30.81
C GLU A 74 -12.96 -12.42 29.98
N MET A 75 -12.72 -12.24 28.68
CA MET A 75 -13.64 -11.61 27.75
C MET A 75 -14.17 -12.60 26.72
N PRO A 76 -15.44 -12.52 26.30
CA PRO A 76 -15.92 -13.22 25.11
C PRO A 76 -15.15 -12.72 23.89
N VAL A 77 -14.51 -13.62 23.16
CA VAL A 77 -13.71 -13.29 21.98
C VAL A 77 -14.16 -14.07 20.76
N GLY A 78 -13.99 -13.47 19.59
CA GLY A 78 -14.21 -14.12 18.31
C GLY A 78 -13.20 -13.65 17.27
N ARG A 79 -13.34 -14.18 16.04
CA ARG A 79 -12.46 -13.83 14.93
C ARG A 79 -13.27 -13.38 13.72
N PHE A 80 -12.74 -12.39 13.02
CA PHE A 80 -13.18 -12.04 11.68
C PHE A 80 -12.70 -13.08 10.66
N ILE A 81 -13.22 -13.04 9.44
CA ILE A 81 -12.82 -13.96 8.35
C ILE A 81 -11.33 -13.81 7.99
N THR A 82 -10.73 -12.65 8.24
CA THR A 82 -9.29 -12.40 8.08
C THR A 82 -8.45 -13.14 9.12
N GLY A 83 -9.07 -13.62 10.19
CA GLY A 83 -8.41 -14.19 11.37
C GLY A 83 -8.10 -13.18 12.46
N ASP A 84 -8.33 -11.87 12.22
CA ASP A 84 -8.19 -10.80 13.20
C ASP A 84 -9.11 -11.02 14.42
N TRP A 85 -8.62 -10.69 15.61
CA TRP A 85 -9.38 -10.84 16.85
C TRP A 85 -10.37 -9.69 17.09
N TYR A 86 -11.53 -10.06 17.66
CA TYR A 86 -12.40 -9.11 18.34
C TYR A 86 -12.77 -9.56 19.76
N VAL A 87 -13.07 -8.58 20.61
CA VAL A 87 -13.70 -8.75 21.94
C VAL A 87 -15.12 -8.19 21.90
N VAL A 88 -16.04 -8.81 22.63
CA VAL A 88 -17.44 -8.35 22.71
C VAL A 88 -17.70 -7.59 24.01
N GLY A 89 -18.22 -6.36 23.87
CA GLY A 89 -18.51 -5.46 25.00
C GLY A 89 -17.28 -4.69 25.51
N PRO A 90 -17.46 -3.75 26.45
CA PRO A 90 -16.36 -2.98 27.02
C PRO A 90 -15.24 -3.89 27.55
N ALA A 91 -14.01 -3.58 27.18
CA ALA A 91 -12.83 -4.37 27.51
C ALA A 91 -11.72 -3.46 28.04
N LYS A 92 -10.98 -3.96 29.03
CA LYS A 92 -9.81 -3.27 29.57
C LYS A 92 -8.57 -4.10 29.33
N VAL A 93 -7.70 -3.63 28.44
CA VAL A 93 -6.42 -4.28 28.14
C VAL A 93 -5.39 -3.81 29.17
N VAL A 94 -5.01 -4.68 30.10
CA VAL A 94 -4.10 -4.37 31.23
C VAL A 94 -2.64 -4.65 30.94
N ALA A 95 -2.35 -5.45 29.92
CA ALA A 95 -0.99 -5.66 29.42
C ALA A 95 -0.98 -5.91 27.91
N ILE A 96 0.11 -5.52 27.27
CA ILE A 96 0.43 -5.82 25.88
C ILE A 96 1.84 -6.42 25.90
N ASP A 97 2.03 -7.53 25.20
CA ASP A 97 3.34 -8.18 25.04
C ASP A 97 3.67 -8.29 23.53
N PRO A 98 4.85 -7.82 23.07
CA PRO A 98 5.87 -7.08 23.82
C PRO A 98 5.34 -5.77 24.42
N LYS A 99 5.83 -5.43 25.61
CA LYS A 99 5.45 -4.19 26.32
C LYS A 99 5.80 -2.96 25.47
N PRO A 100 4.89 -1.97 25.33
CA PRO A 100 5.25 -0.63 24.87
C PRO A 100 6.26 -0.01 25.84
N LEU A 101 7.49 0.21 25.38
CA LEU A 101 8.57 0.80 26.17
C LEU A 101 8.55 2.30 26.00
N VAL A 102 8.59 3.06 27.10
CA VAL A 102 8.52 4.53 27.05
C VAL A 102 9.57 5.16 27.96
N GLY A 103 10.38 6.05 27.41
CA GLY A 103 11.49 6.68 28.11
C GLY A 103 12.80 5.91 27.91
N ALA A 104 13.92 6.62 28.02
CA ALA A 104 15.24 6.07 27.71
C ALA A 104 15.58 4.89 28.63
N ASP A 105 15.19 4.95 29.90
CA ASP A 105 15.44 3.88 30.88
C ASP A 105 14.69 2.59 30.54
N GLU A 106 13.42 2.68 30.10
CA GLU A 106 12.66 1.49 29.70
C GLU A 106 13.11 0.92 28.37
N VAL A 107 13.52 1.78 27.42
CA VAL A 107 14.07 1.35 26.13
C VAL A 107 15.46 0.71 26.31
N GLY A 108 16.23 1.17 27.31
CA GLY A 108 17.50 0.58 27.71
C GLY A 108 18.51 0.51 26.56
N ASP A 109 19.09 -0.67 26.36
CA ASP A 109 20.12 -0.92 25.34
C ASP A 109 19.64 -0.68 23.90
N ALA A 110 18.32 -0.62 23.67
CA ALA A 110 17.76 -0.28 22.37
C ALA A 110 17.78 1.24 22.08
N PHE A 111 18.20 2.09 23.03
CA PHE A 111 18.31 3.53 22.88
C PHE A 111 19.51 3.90 22.00
N THR A 112 19.27 4.69 20.95
CA THR A 112 20.29 4.96 19.92
C THR A 112 20.96 6.32 20.08
N GLU A 113 22.19 6.46 19.58
CA GLU A 113 22.85 7.78 19.48
C GLU A 113 22.03 8.78 18.67
N TYR A 114 21.30 8.30 17.66
CA TYR A 114 20.39 9.14 16.87
C TYR A 114 19.33 9.77 17.77
N GLU A 115 18.70 9.01 18.65
CA GLU A 115 17.69 9.53 19.58
C GLU A 115 18.29 10.50 20.59
N ALA A 116 19.49 10.21 21.11
CA ALA A 116 20.23 11.12 22.00
C ALA A 116 20.55 12.47 21.34
N LYS A 117 20.97 12.45 20.07
CA LYS A 117 21.35 13.66 19.30
C LYS A 117 20.16 14.52 18.89
N HIS A 118 18.95 13.94 18.79
CA HIS A 118 17.75 14.65 18.35
C HIS A 118 16.87 15.13 19.50
N SER A 119 17.38 15.10 20.74
CA SER A 119 16.72 15.63 21.95
C SER A 119 15.24 15.27 22.05
N ARG A 120 14.92 13.98 21.93
CA ARG A 120 13.54 13.52 22.01
C ARG A 120 13.05 13.61 23.46
N GLU A 121 12.03 14.43 23.69
CA GLU A 121 11.40 14.59 25.01
C GLU A 121 10.95 13.25 25.60
N VAL A 122 10.55 12.30 24.75
CA VAL A 122 10.22 10.93 25.13
C VAL A 122 10.55 9.98 23.97
N VAL A 123 11.15 8.82 24.27
CA VAL A 123 11.42 7.72 23.31
C VAL A 123 10.43 6.58 23.49
N VAL A 124 10.18 5.82 22.42
CA VAL A 124 9.21 4.71 22.37
C VAL A 124 9.69 3.53 21.53
N ARG A 125 9.33 2.32 21.95
CA ARG A 125 9.36 1.07 21.17
C ARG A 125 8.05 0.30 21.37
N ASN A 126 7.67 -0.53 20.41
CA ASN A 126 6.46 -1.38 20.47
C ASN A 126 5.18 -0.57 20.77
N GLY A 127 5.10 0.66 20.24
CA GLY A 127 4.00 1.54 20.56
C GLY A 127 2.65 1.03 20.04
N SER A 128 1.58 1.48 20.69
CA SER A 128 0.20 1.17 20.33
C SER A 128 -0.62 2.45 20.18
N VAL A 129 -1.69 2.40 19.41
CA VAL A 129 -2.65 3.50 19.22
C VAL A 129 -4.08 2.99 19.28
N LEU A 130 -4.89 3.62 20.13
CA LEU A 130 -6.34 3.39 20.20
C LEU A 130 -7.02 4.39 19.26
N ASN A 131 -7.83 3.90 18.32
CA ASN A 131 -8.58 4.72 17.37
C ASN A 131 -7.70 5.78 16.69
N PRO A 132 -6.70 5.33 15.90
CA PRO A 132 -5.74 6.23 15.28
C PRO A 132 -6.43 7.35 14.51
N LYS A 133 -5.91 8.56 14.68
CA LYS A 133 -6.33 9.75 13.96
C LYS A 133 -5.35 10.01 12.84
N LEU A 134 -5.89 10.37 11.67
CA LEU A 134 -5.06 10.88 10.59
C LEU A 134 -4.40 12.19 11.03
N ALA A 135 -3.10 12.32 10.77
CA ALA A 135 -2.34 13.54 11.04
C ALA A 135 -2.15 14.36 9.77
N GLY A 136 -3.27 14.75 9.17
CA GLY A 136 -3.32 15.44 7.89
C GLY A 136 -3.71 14.52 6.73
N ILE A 137 -3.65 15.09 5.52
CA ILE A 137 -4.15 14.42 4.30
C ILE A 137 -3.17 13.38 3.75
N ASP A 138 -1.86 13.53 4.00
CA ASP A 138 -0.78 12.70 3.45
C ASP A 138 0.28 12.29 4.50
N GLN A 139 0.42 13.08 5.56
CA GLN A 139 1.28 12.75 6.70
C GLN A 139 0.60 11.78 7.66
N GLY A 140 1.38 10.84 8.17
CA GLY A 140 0.98 10.02 9.29
C GLY A 140 1.66 10.47 10.56
N ALA A 141 0.95 10.26 11.67
CA ALA A 141 1.47 10.36 13.01
C ALA A 141 1.25 9.01 13.66
N ALA A 142 2.31 8.38 14.13
CA ALA A 142 2.19 7.13 14.84
C ALA A 142 3.16 7.05 16.02
N PRO A 143 2.69 6.56 17.18
CA PRO A 143 3.52 6.46 18.39
C PRO A 143 4.33 5.15 18.45
N PHE A 144 4.67 4.52 17.31
CA PHE A 144 5.16 3.13 17.29
C PHE A 144 6.63 2.99 17.68
N ASP A 145 7.49 3.83 17.10
CA ASP A 145 8.94 3.74 17.29
C ASP A 145 9.60 5.10 17.16
N SER A 146 10.37 5.52 18.16
CA SER A 146 11.09 6.80 18.15
C SER A 146 12.40 6.78 17.34
N ARG A 147 12.69 5.76 16.53
CA ARG A 147 13.70 5.86 15.47
C ARG A 147 13.15 6.48 14.19
N LEU A 148 11.83 6.52 14.04
CA LEU A 148 11.14 7.28 12.98
C LEU A 148 11.37 8.79 13.14
N PRO A 149 11.32 9.61 12.08
CA PRO A 149 11.48 11.05 12.17
C PRO A 149 10.52 11.70 13.15
N TYR A 150 10.95 12.83 13.72
CA TYR A 150 10.17 13.57 14.70
C TYR A 150 8.78 14.05 14.19
N HIS A 151 8.64 14.28 12.88
CA HIS A 151 7.35 14.67 12.32
C HIS A 151 6.39 13.49 12.13
N VAL A 152 6.91 12.25 12.12
CA VAL A 152 6.13 11.00 11.99
C VAL A 152 5.84 10.37 13.35
N CYS A 153 6.85 10.28 14.21
CA CYS A 153 6.69 9.74 15.56
C CYS A 153 6.01 10.77 16.47
N LYS A 154 4.69 10.64 16.68
CA LYS A 154 3.92 11.51 17.59
C LYS A 154 3.34 10.71 18.73
N LEU A 155 3.66 11.12 19.95
CA LEU A 155 3.31 10.39 21.17
C LEU A 155 1.98 10.83 21.77
N ASP A 156 1.35 11.87 21.22
CA ASP A 156 0.02 12.33 21.62
C ASP A 156 -1.08 11.26 21.42
N GLN A 157 -0.83 10.31 20.52
CA GLN A 157 -1.72 9.17 20.26
C GLN A 157 -1.27 7.86 20.94
N LEU A 158 -0.20 7.88 21.74
CA LEU A 158 0.34 6.67 22.38
C LEU A 158 -0.66 6.09 23.39
N ALA A 159 -1.20 4.91 23.08
CA ALA A 159 -1.97 4.10 24.01
C ALA A 159 -1.04 3.25 24.87
N ARG A 160 -1.23 3.27 26.19
CA ARG A 160 -0.50 2.44 27.16
C ARG A 160 -1.49 1.68 28.04
N PRO A 161 -1.21 0.41 28.38
CA PRO A 161 -2.01 -0.30 29.36
C PRO A 161 -2.05 0.42 30.72
N PRO A 162 -3.20 0.44 31.42
CA PRO A 162 -4.47 -0.11 30.98
C PRO A 162 -5.13 0.72 29.86
N VAL A 163 -5.57 0.06 28.79
CA VAL A 163 -6.33 0.69 27.69
C VAL A 163 -7.79 0.30 27.82
N GLU A 164 -8.65 1.28 28.11
CA GLU A 164 -10.10 1.11 28.10
C GLU A 164 -10.60 1.14 26.65
N MET A 165 -11.32 0.08 26.25
CA MET A 165 -11.93 -0.05 24.94
C MET A 165 -13.44 -0.21 25.10
N LYS A 166 -14.21 0.54 24.32
CA LYS A 166 -15.66 0.37 24.19
C LYS A 166 -16.03 -0.14 22.80
N PRO A 167 -17.22 -0.75 22.63
CA PRO A 167 -17.72 -1.09 21.30
C PRO A 167 -17.59 0.09 20.33
N GLY A 168 -17.09 -0.20 19.15
CA GLY A 168 -16.58 0.82 18.22
C GLY A 168 -15.08 0.71 18.10
N ASP A 169 -14.36 0.70 19.22
CA ASP A 169 -12.92 0.94 19.28
C ASP A 169 -12.06 -0.11 18.56
N ALA A 170 -10.90 0.34 18.07
CA ALA A 170 -9.85 -0.52 17.53
C ALA A 170 -8.49 -0.10 18.08
N LEU A 171 -7.76 -1.07 18.65
CA LEU A 171 -6.41 -0.90 19.17
C LEU A 171 -5.42 -1.52 18.20
N TYR A 172 -4.54 -0.70 17.63
CA TYR A 172 -3.43 -1.16 16.81
C TYR A 172 -2.15 -1.17 17.61
N SER A 173 -1.48 -2.32 17.66
CA SER A 173 -0.24 -2.53 18.40
C SER A 173 0.86 -2.99 17.47
N THR A 174 2.11 -2.67 17.80
CA THR A 174 3.27 -2.96 16.95
C THR A 174 4.39 -3.65 17.70
N ILE A 175 5.26 -4.34 16.96
CA ILE A 175 6.58 -4.76 17.42
C ILE A 175 7.63 -4.00 16.62
N SER A 176 8.53 -3.33 17.33
CA SER A 176 9.71 -2.67 16.77
C SER A 176 10.77 -3.69 16.34
N LYS A 177 11.55 -3.37 15.30
CA LYS A 177 12.74 -4.15 14.94
C LYS A 177 13.83 -3.99 16.01
N ALA A 178 14.62 -5.04 16.24
CA ALA A 178 15.80 -4.93 17.07
C ALA A 178 16.81 -3.94 16.44
N ASN A 179 17.76 -3.42 17.21
CA ASN A 179 18.69 -2.41 16.71
C ASN A 179 19.63 -2.98 15.64
N GLU A 180 20.07 -4.21 15.83
CA GLU A 180 20.87 -5.00 14.89
C GLU A 180 20.16 -5.25 13.55
N ASP A 181 18.83 -5.25 13.53
CA ASP A 181 18.01 -5.44 12.33
C ASP A 181 17.69 -4.12 11.61
N VAL A 182 18.06 -2.98 12.20
CA VAL A 182 17.87 -1.65 11.64
C VAL A 182 19.19 -1.16 11.08
N THR A 183 19.17 -0.66 9.85
CA THR A 183 20.36 -0.03 9.27
C THR A 183 20.59 1.33 9.96
N MET A 184 21.40 1.34 11.01
CA MET A 184 21.62 2.52 11.85
C MET A 184 22.13 3.74 11.07
N ALA A 185 22.94 3.53 10.04
CA ALA A 185 23.43 4.60 9.14
C ALA A 185 22.31 5.30 8.34
N LYS A 186 21.10 4.72 8.32
CA LYS A 186 19.92 5.25 7.62
C LYS A 186 18.88 5.85 8.56
N LEU A 187 19.16 5.99 9.85
CA LEU A 187 18.21 6.69 10.73
C LEU A 187 17.99 8.13 10.23
N GLY A 188 16.72 8.49 10.02
CA GLY A 188 16.31 9.75 9.39
C GLY A 188 16.15 9.70 7.86
N ASP A 189 16.53 8.59 7.20
CA ASP A 189 16.25 8.33 5.78
C ASP A 189 14.76 8.04 5.58
N PRO A 190 14.12 8.53 4.51
CA PRO A 190 12.72 8.26 4.18
C PRO A 190 12.35 6.80 3.90
N HIS A 191 13.34 5.91 3.76
CA HIS A 191 13.17 4.48 3.53
C HIS A 191 13.61 3.62 4.73
N ILE A 192 13.63 4.21 5.93
CA ILE A 192 14.02 3.48 7.14
C ILE A 192 12.87 2.61 7.65
N ARG A 193 13.11 1.30 7.72
CA ARG A 193 12.17 0.35 8.32
C ARG A 193 12.57 0.03 9.76
N VAL A 194 11.74 0.45 10.71
CA VAL A 194 11.97 0.20 12.15
C VAL A 194 10.84 -0.57 12.82
N ILE A 195 9.74 -0.81 12.12
CA ILE A 195 8.60 -1.58 12.62
C ILE A 195 8.60 -2.94 11.94
N LYS A 196 8.58 -4.00 12.74
CA LYS A 196 8.62 -5.38 12.26
C LYS A 196 7.23 -5.87 11.87
N THR A 197 6.27 -5.78 12.77
CA THR A 197 4.91 -6.28 12.57
C THR A 197 3.89 -5.43 13.32
N GLY A 198 2.63 -5.50 12.92
CA GLY A 198 1.53 -4.94 13.69
C GLY A 198 0.23 -5.73 13.54
N ALA A 199 -0.65 -5.60 14.53
CA ALA A 199 -1.91 -6.33 14.61
C ALA A 199 -3.01 -5.44 15.21
N ILE A 200 -4.27 -5.76 14.90
CA ILE A 200 -5.45 -4.98 15.31
C ILE A 200 -6.32 -5.84 16.24
N LEU A 201 -6.64 -5.30 17.41
CA LEU A 201 -7.71 -5.81 18.27
C LEU A 201 -8.93 -4.90 18.13
N THR A 202 -10.09 -5.47 17.81
CA THR A 202 -11.34 -4.70 17.64
C THR A 202 -12.31 -4.97 18.79
N CYS A 203 -12.97 -3.93 19.31
CA CYS A 203 -14.02 -4.05 20.31
C CYS A 203 -15.39 -3.87 19.65
N VAL A 204 -16.25 -4.88 19.70
CA VAL A 204 -17.57 -4.90 19.03
C VAL A 204 -18.70 -4.98 20.04
N ALA A 205 -19.90 -4.51 19.65
CA ALA A 205 -21.05 -4.45 20.56
C ALA A 205 -21.70 -5.83 20.79
N ALA A 206 -21.61 -6.72 19.81
CA ALA A 206 -22.24 -8.05 19.82
C ALA A 206 -21.37 -9.06 19.05
N PRO A 207 -21.57 -10.37 19.26
CA PRO A 207 -20.92 -11.39 18.45
C PRO A 207 -21.19 -11.20 16.95
N LEU A 208 -20.22 -11.56 16.13
CA LEU A 208 -20.30 -11.49 14.66
C LEU A 208 -20.17 -12.88 14.05
N PRO A 209 -20.83 -13.15 12.90
CA PRO A 209 -20.70 -14.43 12.23
C PRO A 209 -19.26 -14.65 11.72
N ALA A 210 -18.87 -15.92 11.56
CA ALA A 210 -17.50 -16.31 11.21
C ALA A 210 -17.01 -15.82 9.83
N ASP A 211 -17.90 -15.30 9.00
CA ASP A 211 -17.59 -14.77 7.67
C ASP A 211 -17.56 -13.23 7.63
N ALA A 212 -17.67 -12.56 8.78
CA ALA A 212 -17.63 -11.11 8.88
C ALA A 212 -16.20 -10.59 8.67
N PHE A 213 -16.06 -9.55 7.85
CA PHE A 213 -14.84 -8.76 7.74
C PHE A 213 -14.65 -7.87 8.95
N ARG A 214 -13.39 -7.55 9.25
CA ARG A 214 -13.07 -6.55 10.26
C ARG A 214 -13.53 -5.17 9.75
N PRO A 215 -14.20 -4.35 10.58
CA PRO A 215 -14.43 -2.97 10.21
C PRO A 215 -13.12 -2.23 9.94
N ALA A 216 -13.17 -1.23 9.06
CA ALA A 216 -11.98 -0.43 8.77
C ALA A 216 -11.43 0.21 10.05
N LEU A 217 -10.10 0.29 10.17
CA LEU A 217 -9.46 0.83 11.39
C LEU A 217 -9.96 2.24 11.77
N HIS A 218 -10.24 3.08 10.77
CA HIS A 218 -10.75 4.44 10.96
C HIS A 218 -12.28 4.55 10.95
N ASP A 219 -13.01 3.43 10.81
CA ASP A 219 -14.48 3.42 10.82
C ASP A 219 -15.02 3.24 12.25
N ARG A 220 -15.56 4.33 12.80
CA ARG A 220 -16.15 4.33 14.16
C ARG A 220 -17.61 3.85 14.16
N GLU A 221 -18.27 3.77 13.01
CA GLU A 221 -19.60 3.18 12.85
C GLU A 221 -19.52 1.64 12.80
N GLN A 222 -18.32 1.08 12.64
CA GLN A 222 -18.05 -0.35 12.51
C GLN A 222 -18.87 -1.03 11.40
N THR A 223 -18.79 -0.50 10.18
CA THR A 223 -19.45 -1.13 9.02
C THR A 223 -18.93 -2.56 8.83
N ILE A 224 -19.84 -3.54 8.85
CA ILE A 224 -19.52 -4.96 8.66
C ILE A 224 -19.91 -5.40 7.24
N PHE A 225 -18.93 -5.95 6.53
CA PHE A 225 -19.15 -6.70 5.29
C PHE A 225 -19.12 -8.19 5.59
N LEU A 226 -19.84 -8.99 4.80
CA LEU A 226 -19.93 -10.44 4.97
C LEU A 226 -19.41 -11.15 3.73
N SER A 227 -18.53 -12.13 3.90
CA SER A 227 -17.96 -12.89 2.79
C SER A 227 -19.00 -13.68 1.99
N ARG A 228 -20.09 -14.10 2.63
CA ARG A 228 -21.22 -14.76 1.94
C ARG A 228 -21.89 -13.89 0.87
N ASN A 229 -21.70 -12.56 0.92
CA ASN A 229 -22.29 -11.59 0.00
C ASN A 229 -21.33 -11.16 -1.12
N ILE A 230 -20.09 -11.65 -1.13
CA ILE A 230 -19.13 -11.31 -2.19
C ILE A 230 -19.64 -11.89 -3.52
N ARG A 231 -19.76 -11.01 -4.52
CA ARG A 231 -20.14 -11.29 -5.91
C ARG A 231 -18.99 -11.93 -6.70
N ARG A 232 -18.55 -13.13 -6.28
CA ARG A 232 -17.40 -13.84 -6.86
C ARG A 232 -17.58 -14.14 -8.35
N GLU A 233 -18.82 -14.26 -8.81
CA GLU A 233 -19.19 -14.48 -10.22
C GLU A 233 -18.80 -13.34 -11.16
N LEU A 234 -18.49 -12.15 -10.64
CA LEU A 234 -17.96 -11.03 -11.42
C LEU A 234 -16.48 -11.24 -11.78
N MET A 235 -15.75 -12.04 -11.01
CA MET A 235 -14.39 -12.44 -11.35
C MET A 235 -14.41 -13.55 -12.42
N TYR A 236 -13.31 -13.66 -13.17
CA TYR A 236 -13.17 -14.67 -14.21
C TYR A 236 -12.46 -15.93 -13.67
N ALA A 237 -12.46 -16.97 -14.49
CA ALA A 237 -11.67 -18.18 -14.34
C ALA A 237 -10.78 -18.32 -15.59
N LEU A 238 -9.83 -17.40 -15.74
CA LEU A 238 -8.92 -17.35 -16.87
C LEU A 238 -7.81 -18.42 -16.73
N PRO A 239 -7.34 -19.02 -17.83
CA PRO A 239 -6.23 -19.95 -17.77
C PRO A 239 -5.00 -19.38 -17.04
N LEU A 240 -4.30 -20.23 -16.31
CA LEU A 240 -3.02 -19.88 -15.70
C LEU A 240 -2.01 -19.45 -16.77
N THR A 241 -1.26 -18.41 -16.47
CA THR A 241 -0.13 -17.96 -17.28
C THR A 241 1.06 -18.91 -17.16
N LYS A 242 1.95 -18.86 -18.15
CA LYS A 242 3.27 -19.51 -18.08
C LYS A 242 4.20 -18.75 -17.15
N ALA A 243 4.17 -17.42 -17.21
CA ALA A 243 4.89 -16.56 -16.29
C ALA A 243 4.26 -16.62 -14.90
N LEU A 244 5.09 -16.84 -13.88
CA LEU A 244 4.66 -16.84 -12.48
C LEU A 244 4.63 -15.42 -11.92
N PRO A 245 3.61 -15.06 -11.12
CA PRO A 245 3.57 -13.75 -10.46
C PRO A 245 4.65 -13.66 -9.38
N GLN A 246 5.65 -12.79 -9.59
CA GLN A 246 6.80 -12.64 -8.68
C GLN A 246 6.56 -11.53 -7.67
N ALA A 247 6.86 -11.78 -6.39
CA ALA A 247 6.73 -10.80 -5.31
C ALA A 247 7.93 -9.84 -5.16
N GLY A 248 8.73 -9.61 -6.22
CA GLY A 248 9.91 -8.74 -6.17
C GLY A 248 11.09 -9.20 -5.27
N THR A 249 10.88 -10.16 -4.37
CA THR A 249 11.87 -10.69 -3.41
C THR A 249 12.62 -11.92 -3.91
N THR A 250 13.83 -12.14 -3.40
CA THR A 250 14.57 -13.40 -3.53
C THR A 250 14.33 -14.29 -2.30
N PRO A 251 14.12 -15.62 -2.43
CA PRO A 251 14.07 -16.39 -3.66
C PRO A 251 12.81 -16.13 -4.48
N LYS A 252 12.95 -16.17 -5.81
CA LYS A 252 11.83 -16.15 -6.76
C LYS A 252 10.96 -17.39 -6.57
N VAL A 253 9.66 -17.24 -6.77
CA VAL A 253 8.73 -18.38 -6.79
C VAL A 253 8.96 -19.22 -8.05
N LYS A 254 8.89 -20.54 -7.91
CA LYS A 254 9.23 -21.53 -8.95
C LYS A 254 8.04 -22.36 -9.41
N SER A 255 6.92 -22.30 -8.71
CA SER A 255 5.67 -22.98 -9.05
C SER A 255 4.46 -22.11 -8.74
N TRP A 256 3.29 -22.50 -9.26
CA TRP A 256 2.02 -21.86 -8.92
C TRP A 256 1.66 -22.05 -7.45
N ASP A 257 1.94 -23.20 -6.85
CA ASP A 257 1.68 -23.43 -5.43
C ASP A 257 2.49 -22.48 -4.54
N GLU A 258 3.80 -22.32 -4.83
CA GLU A 258 4.64 -21.34 -4.13
C GLU A 258 4.14 -19.91 -4.34
N ALA A 259 3.67 -19.59 -5.55
CA ALA A 259 3.12 -18.28 -5.85
C ALA A 259 1.83 -18.00 -5.07
N LEU A 260 0.87 -18.94 -5.07
CA LEU A 260 -0.40 -18.81 -4.37
C LEU A 260 -0.19 -18.63 -2.86
N ASP A 261 0.69 -19.43 -2.26
CA ASP A 261 1.00 -19.31 -0.83
C ASP A 261 1.70 -17.99 -0.51
N ARG A 262 2.68 -17.55 -1.33
CA ARG A 262 3.36 -16.26 -1.15
C ARG A 262 2.41 -15.08 -1.26
N TRP A 263 1.56 -15.07 -2.28
CA TRP A 263 0.62 -13.98 -2.50
C TRP A 263 -0.49 -13.95 -1.46
N ALA A 264 -0.92 -15.11 -0.95
CA ALA A 264 -1.78 -15.17 0.22
C ALA A 264 -1.10 -14.54 1.45
N ARG A 265 0.19 -14.86 1.71
CA ARG A 265 0.93 -14.32 2.86
C ARG A 265 1.08 -12.80 2.81
N ILE A 266 1.24 -12.22 1.62
CA ILE A 266 1.38 -10.77 1.42
C ILE A 266 0.18 -9.98 1.96
N PHE A 267 -1.03 -10.50 1.78
CA PHE A 267 -2.27 -9.84 2.24
C PHE A 267 -2.81 -10.39 3.56
N GLN A 268 -2.10 -11.33 4.19
CA GLN A 268 -2.58 -11.99 5.41
C GLN A 268 -2.60 -11.06 6.62
N ARG A 269 -1.55 -10.24 6.79
CA ARG A 269 -1.42 -9.31 7.93
C ARG A 269 -2.04 -7.96 7.56
N PRO A 270 -2.59 -7.19 8.52
CA PRO A 270 -3.29 -5.95 8.21
C PRO A 270 -2.35 -4.89 7.61
N TRP A 271 -2.77 -4.29 6.51
CA TRP A 271 -2.10 -3.16 5.89
C TRP A 271 -2.69 -1.87 6.44
N VAL A 272 -1.83 -1.01 6.99
CA VAL A 272 -2.24 0.19 7.72
C VAL A 272 -1.54 1.40 7.12
N ASP A 273 -2.12 1.94 6.04
CA ASP A 273 -1.65 3.13 5.31
C ASP A 273 -1.73 4.46 6.13
N PHE A 274 -1.26 4.44 7.38
CA PHE A 274 -1.25 5.58 8.29
C PHE A 274 -0.51 6.79 7.74
N ASP A 275 0.49 6.59 6.88
CA ASP A 275 1.24 7.64 6.20
C ASP A 275 1.48 7.25 4.74
N GLN A 276 1.55 8.21 3.83
CA GLN A 276 1.66 7.91 2.39
C GLN A 276 3.05 7.39 2.01
N TRP A 277 4.05 7.71 2.83
CA TRP A 277 5.46 7.52 2.56
C TRP A 277 5.96 6.16 3.04
N GLY A 278 5.17 5.48 3.87
CA GLY A 278 5.43 4.11 4.33
C GLY A 278 6.34 4.01 5.55
N TRP A 279 6.70 5.13 6.20
CA TRP A 279 7.57 5.13 7.40
C TRP A 279 7.04 4.20 8.48
N VAL A 280 5.73 4.16 8.65
CA VAL A 280 5.08 3.41 9.73
C VAL A 280 4.56 2.04 9.25
N ASN A 281 4.88 1.64 8.02
CA ASN A 281 4.45 0.37 7.44
C ASN A 281 5.31 -0.79 7.98
N PRO A 282 4.72 -1.76 8.72
CA PRO A 282 5.50 -2.86 9.27
C PRO A 282 6.08 -3.79 8.19
N GLU A 283 7.33 -4.22 8.37
CA GLU A 283 8.09 -5.09 7.46
C GLU A 283 7.39 -6.39 7.07
N ASP A 284 6.85 -7.09 8.06
CA ASP A 284 6.17 -8.36 7.87
C ASP A 284 4.74 -8.19 7.34
N ASN A 285 4.19 -6.98 7.38
CA ASN A 285 2.80 -6.72 7.02
C ASN A 285 2.69 -6.35 5.53
N MET A 286 3.39 -5.29 5.13
CA MET A 286 3.17 -4.65 3.84
C MET A 286 4.44 -4.00 3.29
N PRO A 287 4.49 -3.68 1.98
CA PRO A 287 5.57 -2.88 1.42
C PRO A 287 5.59 -1.46 1.98
N GLU A 288 6.77 -0.89 2.05
CA GLU A 288 6.97 0.52 2.41
C GLU A 288 6.71 1.45 1.22
N TYR A 289 7.39 1.20 0.10
CA TYR A 289 7.37 2.14 -1.03
C TYR A 289 6.13 1.95 -1.92
N GLY A 290 5.49 3.06 -2.32
CA GLY A 290 4.22 3.06 -3.07
C GLY A 290 4.26 2.26 -4.39
N GLN A 291 5.43 2.18 -5.04
CA GLN A 291 5.68 1.30 -6.18
C GLN A 291 5.31 -0.16 -5.87
N TRP A 292 5.78 -0.69 -4.74
CA TRP A 292 5.63 -2.09 -4.38
C TRP A 292 4.26 -2.38 -3.81
N VAL A 293 3.63 -1.39 -3.19
CA VAL A 293 2.22 -1.52 -2.85
C VAL A 293 1.38 -1.61 -4.13
N THR A 294 1.64 -0.73 -5.12
CA THR A 294 0.96 -0.77 -6.43
C THR A 294 1.20 -2.09 -7.16
N HIS A 295 2.46 -2.57 -7.17
CA HIS A 295 2.81 -3.85 -7.75
C HIS A 295 2.01 -4.98 -7.10
N ALA A 296 1.99 -5.04 -5.78
CA ALA A 296 1.30 -6.10 -5.07
C ALA A 296 -0.21 -6.09 -5.31
N THR A 297 -0.83 -4.91 -5.29
CA THR A 297 -2.27 -4.79 -5.52
C THR A 297 -2.65 -5.08 -6.97
N ALA A 298 -1.78 -4.77 -7.93
CA ALA A 298 -2.00 -5.03 -9.35
C ALA A 298 -1.88 -6.52 -9.68
N ILE A 299 -0.87 -7.19 -9.13
CA ILE A 299 -0.71 -8.64 -9.30
C ILE A 299 -1.88 -9.40 -8.69
N ALA A 300 -2.24 -9.09 -7.44
CA ALA A 300 -3.36 -9.76 -6.78
C ALA A 300 -4.68 -9.57 -7.53
N ALA A 301 -4.97 -8.36 -8.02
CA ALA A 301 -6.17 -8.09 -8.82
C ALA A 301 -6.24 -9.00 -10.07
N LEU A 302 -5.14 -9.19 -10.78
CA LEU A 302 -5.09 -10.10 -11.93
C LEU A 302 -5.19 -11.58 -11.52
N MET A 303 -4.50 -11.98 -10.45
CA MET A 303 -4.54 -13.36 -9.95
C MET A 303 -5.97 -13.80 -9.57
N LEU A 304 -6.79 -12.88 -9.05
CA LEU A 304 -8.17 -13.17 -8.68
C LEU A 304 -9.07 -13.51 -9.88
N HIS A 305 -8.69 -13.11 -11.10
CA HIS A 305 -9.34 -13.50 -12.34
C HIS A 305 -8.89 -14.86 -12.92
N LEU A 306 -7.90 -15.53 -12.31
CA LEU A 306 -7.39 -16.81 -12.81
C LEU A 306 -8.22 -18.01 -12.32
N ASP A 307 -8.17 -19.12 -13.06
CA ASP A 307 -8.74 -20.41 -12.70
C ASP A 307 -7.83 -21.15 -11.71
N ILE A 308 -7.79 -20.63 -10.49
CA ILE A 308 -7.07 -21.19 -9.34
C ILE A 308 -8.06 -21.81 -8.36
N PRO A 309 -7.66 -22.82 -7.56
CA PRO A 309 -8.54 -23.46 -6.58
C PRO A 309 -9.21 -22.43 -5.65
N ALA A 310 -10.51 -22.60 -5.41
CA ALA A 310 -11.33 -21.63 -4.68
C ALA A 310 -10.75 -21.29 -3.29
N GLU A 311 -10.23 -22.28 -2.57
CA GLU A 311 -9.62 -22.10 -1.24
C GLU A 311 -8.34 -21.26 -1.29
N ALA A 312 -7.50 -21.46 -2.31
CA ALA A 312 -6.30 -20.65 -2.52
C ALA A 312 -6.66 -19.22 -2.96
N LYS A 313 -7.67 -19.08 -3.83
CA LYS A 313 -8.21 -17.78 -4.23
C LYS A 313 -8.75 -17.00 -3.04
N GLU A 314 -9.50 -17.67 -2.15
CA GLU A 314 -10.14 -17.05 -0.99
C GLU A 314 -9.11 -16.47 -0.01
N LYS A 315 -7.96 -17.13 0.18
CA LYS A 315 -6.84 -16.60 0.99
C LYS A 315 -6.34 -15.25 0.49
N ILE A 316 -6.24 -15.06 -0.83
CA ILE A 316 -5.83 -13.78 -1.44
C ILE A 316 -7.00 -12.78 -1.41
N LEU A 317 -8.19 -13.24 -1.79
CA LEU A 317 -9.39 -12.41 -1.93
C LEU A 317 -9.77 -11.73 -0.62
N VAL A 318 -9.81 -12.48 0.49
CA VAL A 318 -10.20 -11.95 1.79
C VAL A 318 -9.24 -10.85 2.25
N GLY A 319 -7.93 -11.06 2.13
CA GLY A 319 -6.95 -10.03 2.49
C GLY A 319 -7.02 -8.80 1.58
N TYR A 320 -7.21 -9.00 0.27
CA TYR A 320 -7.35 -7.92 -0.71
C TYR A 320 -8.61 -7.07 -0.45
N LEU A 321 -9.74 -7.71 -0.17
CA LEU A 321 -11.00 -7.03 0.15
C LEU A 321 -10.93 -6.31 1.50
N GLN A 322 -10.28 -6.91 2.51
CA GLN A 322 -10.05 -6.22 3.78
C GLN A 322 -9.23 -4.95 3.59
N TYR A 323 -8.21 -4.98 2.72
CA TYR A 323 -7.44 -3.79 2.39
C TYR A 323 -8.29 -2.70 1.72
N GLY A 324 -9.18 -3.08 0.79
CA GLY A 324 -10.17 -2.16 0.21
C GLY A 324 -11.10 -1.53 1.25
N ILE A 325 -11.56 -2.30 2.23
CA ILE A 325 -12.36 -1.81 3.38
C ILE A 325 -11.55 -0.81 4.22
N ASP A 326 -10.29 -1.13 4.54
CA ASP A 326 -9.43 -0.26 5.35
C ASP A 326 -9.13 1.07 4.65
N LEU A 327 -8.81 1.03 3.36
CA LEU A 327 -8.61 2.22 2.53
C LEU A 327 -9.89 3.07 2.45
N TRP A 328 -11.05 2.44 2.31
CA TRP A 328 -12.33 3.14 2.34
C TRP A 328 -12.58 3.87 3.66
N GLY A 329 -12.28 3.23 4.79
CA GLY A 329 -12.34 3.87 6.10
C GLY A 329 -11.38 5.06 6.22
N GLN A 330 -10.16 4.95 5.67
CA GLN A 330 -9.19 6.04 5.70
C GLN A 330 -9.64 7.25 4.88
N ILE A 331 -10.14 7.06 3.64
CA ILE A 331 -10.56 8.19 2.82
C ILE A 331 -11.81 8.88 3.38
N ARG A 332 -12.72 8.13 4.01
CA ARG A 332 -13.85 8.69 4.77
C ARG A 332 -13.39 9.51 5.98
N ALA A 333 -12.26 9.14 6.58
CA ALA A 333 -11.63 9.91 7.66
C ALA A 333 -10.86 11.15 7.16
N GLY A 334 -10.82 11.41 5.84
CA GLY A 334 -10.19 12.57 5.23
C GLY A 334 -8.81 12.32 4.61
N ARG A 335 -8.42 11.05 4.44
CA ARG A 335 -7.15 10.70 3.79
C ARG A 335 -7.16 11.00 2.29
N ALA A 336 -6.01 11.39 1.76
CA ALA A 336 -5.72 11.39 0.34
C ALA A 336 -4.45 10.58 0.03
N PHE A 337 -4.32 10.14 -1.21
CA PHE A 337 -3.14 9.45 -1.72
C PHE A 337 -2.58 10.27 -2.90
N LEU A 338 -1.70 11.20 -2.56
CA LEU A 338 -1.22 12.25 -3.44
C LEU A 338 -0.22 11.72 -4.47
N GLY A 339 -0.36 12.13 -5.73
CA GLY A 339 0.63 11.86 -6.77
C GLY A 339 1.98 12.51 -6.45
N HIS A 340 2.95 11.69 -6.06
CA HIS A 340 4.29 12.15 -5.65
C HIS A 340 5.38 11.16 -6.08
N GLY A 341 5.56 11.06 -7.40
CA GLY A 341 6.53 10.18 -8.02
C GLY A 341 6.08 8.73 -7.89
N GLY A 342 6.80 7.95 -7.07
CA GLY A 342 6.45 6.55 -6.80
C GLY A 342 5.47 6.33 -5.65
N TYR A 343 5.01 7.39 -4.97
CA TYR A 343 4.07 7.33 -3.85
C TYR A 343 2.63 7.69 -4.24
N GLY A 344 1.67 7.30 -3.39
CA GLY A 344 0.25 7.64 -3.54
C GLY A 344 -0.53 6.79 -4.55
N GLN A 345 0.15 5.98 -5.34
CA GLN A 345 -0.44 5.00 -6.26
C GLN A 345 -0.78 3.67 -5.57
N GLY A 346 -1.71 2.92 -6.15
CA GLY A 346 -2.08 1.56 -5.76
C GLY A 346 -3.20 1.46 -4.73
N ARG A 347 -3.90 2.56 -4.43
CA ARG A 347 -5.00 2.59 -3.45
C ARG A 347 -6.38 2.74 -4.08
N LYS A 348 -6.49 3.27 -5.30
CA LYS A 348 -7.81 3.47 -5.93
C LYS A 348 -8.46 2.14 -6.30
N TRP A 349 -7.72 1.27 -7.01
CA TRP A 349 -8.28 0.02 -7.49
C TRP A 349 -8.79 -0.91 -6.39
N PRO A 350 -8.07 -1.15 -5.27
CA PRO A 350 -8.59 -1.99 -4.19
C PRO A 350 -9.94 -1.52 -3.62
N ILE A 351 -10.17 -0.19 -3.53
CA ILE A 351 -11.46 0.37 -3.07
C ILE A 351 -12.56 0.04 -4.08
N LEU A 352 -12.33 0.33 -5.37
CA LEU A 352 -13.30 0.09 -6.44
C LEU A 352 -13.59 -1.41 -6.61
N PHE A 353 -12.56 -2.25 -6.58
CA PHE A 353 -12.66 -3.71 -6.65
C PHE A 353 -13.51 -4.24 -5.49
N ALA A 354 -13.25 -3.79 -4.26
CA ALA A 354 -14.07 -4.18 -3.12
C ALA A 354 -15.51 -3.67 -3.23
N GLY A 355 -15.72 -2.43 -3.68
CA GLY A 355 -17.05 -1.88 -3.95
C GLY A 355 -17.83 -2.69 -4.98
N LEU A 356 -17.16 -3.13 -6.06
CA LEU A 356 -17.74 -4.02 -7.07
C LEU A 356 -18.11 -5.38 -6.49
N LEU A 357 -17.25 -6.00 -5.69
CA LEU A 357 -17.54 -7.33 -5.15
C LEU A 357 -18.55 -7.32 -3.99
N PHE A 358 -18.63 -6.24 -3.20
CA PHE A 358 -19.65 -6.09 -2.17
C PHE A 358 -20.96 -5.47 -2.66
N GLY A 359 -20.97 -4.89 -3.87
CA GLY A 359 -22.12 -4.11 -4.35
C GLY A 359 -22.32 -2.79 -3.61
N ASP A 360 -21.28 -2.24 -3.00
CA ASP A 360 -21.35 -0.93 -2.32
C ASP A 360 -21.08 0.19 -3.34
N GLU A 361 -22.14 0.91 -3.72
CA GLU A 361 -22.06 2.02 -4.69
C GLU A 361 -21.18 3.18 -4.21
N ARG A 362 -21.03 3.36 -2.89
CA ARG A 362 -20.24 4.45 -2.32
C ARG A 362 -18.75 4.16 -2.50
N MET A 363 -18.34 2.92 -2.27
CA MET A 363 -16.98 2.46 -2.58
C MET A 363 -16.69 2.47 -4.08
N GLN A 364 -17.70 2.24 -4.93
CA GLN A 364 -17.55 2.34 -6.40
C GLN A 364 -17.44 3.79 -6.90
N ASN A 365 -17.78 4.79 -6.08
CA ASN A 365 -17.75 6.21 -6.44
C ASN A 365 -17.10 7.06 -5.32
N PRO A 366 -15.83 6.78 -4.94
CA PRO A 366 -15.24 7.36 -3.75
C PRO A 366 -15.18 8.90 -3.79
N GLU A 367 -14.95 9.51 -4.95
CA GLU A 367 -14.87 10.96 -5.11
C GLU A 367 -16.22 11.66 -4.89
N LYS A 368 -17.35 10.98 -5.13
CA LYS A 368 -18.69 11.54 -4.86
C LYS A 368 -18.97 11.65 -3.37
N HIS A 369 -18.39 10.76 -2.57
CA HIS A 369 -18.64 10.67 -1.12
C HIS A 369 -17.51 11.28 -0.28
N CYS A 370 -16.30 11.37 -0.83
CA CYS A 370 -15.12 11.96 -0.21
C CYS A 370 -14.56 13.03 -1.17
N PRO A 371 -15.16 14.23 -1.28
CA PRO A 371 -14.88 15.18 -2.36
C PRO A 371 -13.44 15.73 -2.41
N ASN A 372 -12.68 15.57 -1.33
CA ASN A 372 -11.27 15.98 -1.26
C ASN A 372 -10.29 14.81 -1.48
N VAL A 373 -10.79 13.60 -1.73
CA VAL A 373 -9.93 12.44 -1.99
C VAL A 373 -9.21 12.64 -3.33
N THR A 374 -7.95 12.26 -3.37
CA THR A 374 -7.17 12.18 -4.60
C THR A 374 -6.37 10.89 -4.61
N PHE A 375 -6.07 10.39 -5.79
CA PHE A 375 -5.29 9.17 -5.99
C PHE A 375 -4.09 9.43 -6.91
N GLY A 376 -2.95 8.79 -6.63
CA GLY A 376 -1.72 9.01 -7.38
C GLY A 376 -1.86 8.68 -8.86
N GLU A 377 -2.62 7.63 -9.18
CA GLU A 377 -2.95 7.22 -10.55
C GLU A 377 -3.62 8.35 -11.34
N ASP A 378 -4.55 9.07 -10.71
CA ASP A 378 -5.31 10.13 -11.37
C ASP A 378 -4.54 11.45 -11.41
N MET A 379 -3.79 11.74 -10.35
CA MET A 379 -3.02 12.98 -10.27
C MET A 379 -1.84 13.02 -11.24
N GLN A 380 -1.29 11.85 -11.59
CA GLN A 380 -0.06 11.74 -12.39
C GLN A 380 -0.32 11.50 -13.88
N THR A 381 -1.58 11.48 -14.32
CA THR A 381 -1.99 11.32 -15.72
C THR A 381 -3.03 12.37 -16.13
N TYR A 382 -2.87 12.99 -17.29
CA TYR A 382 -3.76 14.07 -17.76
C TYR A 382 -3.79 14.15 -19.27
N ASP A 383 -4.86 14.74 -19.78
CA ASP A 383 -5.01 15.05 -21.20
C ASP A 383 -4.03 16.13 -21.63
N GLY A 384 -3.44 15.93 -22.81
CA GLY A 384 -2.52 16.89 -23.40
C GLY A 384 -1.60 16.25 -24.42
N LYS A 385 -1.00 17.07 -25.29
CA LYS A 385 0.00 16.60 -26.24
C LYS A 385 1.35 16.43 -25.55
N SER A 386 1.84 15.20 -25.47
CA SER A 386 3.22 14.93 -25.05
C SER A 386 4.21 15.33 -26.14
N PHE A 387 5.49 15.51 -25.77
CA PHE A 387 6.57 15.77 -26.72
C PHE A 387 6.67 14.67 -27.79
N TRP A 388 6.27 13.46 -27.43
CA TRP A 388 6.29 12.28 -28.28
C TRP A 388 5.06 12.15 -29.20
N GLY A 389 4.15 13.14 -29.18
CA GLY A 389 2.98 13.20 -30.06
C GLY A 389 1.73 12.45 -29.55
N HIS A 390 1.75 11.92 -28.32
CA HIS A 390 0.59 11.26 -27.72
C HIS A 390 -0.37 12.27 -27.09
N ASP A 391 -1.67 11.95 -27.03
CA ASP A 391 -2.76 12.78 -26.45
C ASP A 391 -2.93 12.66 -24.93
N VAL A 392 -1.95 12.06 -24.26
CA VAL A 392 -1.96 11.84 -22.82
C VAL A 392 -0.56 12.01 -22.27
N VAL A 393 -0.43 12.60 -21.08
CA VAL A 393 0.85 13.03 -20.50
C VAL A 393 1.01 12.50 -19.08
N PHE A 394 2.25 12.21 -18.70
CA PHE A 394 2.64 11.86 -17.33
C PHE A 394 3.29 13.02 -16.57
N LEU A 395 2.94 13.18 -15.29
CA LEU A 395 3.63 14.09 -14.36
C LEU A 395 3.90 13.40 -13.04
N SER A 396 5.18 13.34 -12.66
CA SER A 396 5.60 12.70 -11.42
C SER A 396 5.14 13.44 -10.16
N HIS A 397 5.27 14.77 -10.09
CA HIS A 397 5.07 15.53 -8.84
C HIS A 397 4.10 16.72 -8.97
N PRO A 398 2.86 16.50 -9.42
CA PRO A 398 1.89 17.56 -9.73
C PRO A 398 1.74 18.60 -8.62
N ILE A 399 1.67 18.17 -7.35
CA ILE A 399 1.48 19.09 -6.21
C ILE A 399 2.70 19.98 -5.98
N ARG A 400 3.91 19.41 -6.00
CA ARG A 400 5.12 20.18 -5.74
C ARG A 400 5.38 21.20 -6.84
N ILE A 401 5.01 20.89 -8.07
CA ILE A 401 5.07 21.82 -9.20
C ILE A 401 4.08 22.95 -9.00
N LYS A 402 2.82 22.64 -8.65
CA LYS A 402 1.79 23.64 -8.34
C LYS A 402 2.21 24.57 -7.20
N GLN A 403 2.96 24.06 -6.22
CA GLN A 403 3.50 24.83 -5.10
C GLN A 403 4.81 25.58 -5.43
N GLY A 404 5.40 25.39 -6.61
CA GLY A 404 6.71 25.94 -6.97
C GLY A 404 7.88 25.35 -6.16
N SER A 405 7.66 24.26 -5.42
CA SER A 405 8.65 23.62 -4.53
C SER A 405 9.48 22.53 -5.24
N MET A 406 9.21 22.29 -6.52
CA MET A 406 9.98 21.40 -7.38
C MET A 406 9.84 21.84 -8.83
N LYS A 407 10.97 21.79 -9.56
CA LYS A 407 10.96 21.80 -11.02
C LYS A 407 10.99 20.35 -11.50
N VAL A 408 10.07 19.98 -12.37
CA VAL A 408 10.18 18.77 -13.18
C VAL A 408 10.00 19.18 -14.63
N SER A 409 10.73 18.52 -15.54
CA SER A 409 10.49 18.67 -16.96
C SER A 409 9.32 17.76 -17.32
N ALA A 410 8.18 18.35 -17.66
CA ALA A 410 6.99 17.58 -18.01
C ALA A 410 7.25 16.73 -19.26
N ASP A 411 6.48 15.66 -19.42
CA ASP A 411 6.49 14.79 -20.62
C ASP A 411 6.03 15.52 -21.91
N THR A 412 5.77 16.83 -21.82
CA THR A 412 5.50 17.76 -22.92
C THR A 412 6.75 18.46 -23.47
N GLU A 413 7.90 18.36 -22.80
CA GLU A 413 9.13 19.10 -23.16
C GLU A 413 10.18 18.22 -23.85
N ALA A 414 10.94 18.82 -24.77
CA ALA A 414 12.08 18.16 -25.41
C ALA A 414 13.21 17.89 -24.41
N PRO A 415 13.94 16.76 -24.49
CA PRO A 415 15.02 16.43 -23.55
C PRO A 415 16.16 17.46 -23.48
N GLU A 416 16.44 18.17 -24.57
CA GLU A 416 17.40 19.29 -24.60
C GLU A 416 17.01 20.44 -23.68
N GLU A 417 15.70 20.63 -23.46
CA GLU A 417 15.13 21.76 -22.74
C GLU A 417 14.87 21.47 -21.25
N TRP A 418 14.98 20.20 -20.85
CA TRP A 418 14.73 19.74 -19.50
C TRP A 418 15.59 20.48 -18.47
N ASN A 419 14.98 20.88 -17.37
CA ASN A 419 15.65 21.52 -16.23
C ASN A 419 15.83 20.57 -15.03
N ALA A 420 15.20 19.39 -15.07
CA ALA A 420 15.30 18.34 -14.06
C ALA A 420 14.96 16.96 -14.66
N MET A 421 15.60 15.92 -14.13
CA MET A 421 15.45 14.52 -14.60
C MET A 421 14.30 13.75 -13.95
N GLY A 422 13.68 14.30 -12.89
CA GLY A 422 12.77 13.56 -12.02
C GLY A 422 11.62 12.90 -12.78
N ASN A 423 10.99 13.60 -13.72
CA ASN A 423 9.77 13.11 -14.36
C ASN A 423 9.96 11.75 -15.04
N GLU A 424 10.91 11.65 -15.96
CA GLU A 424 11.17 10.42 -16.71
C GLU A 424 11.75 9.31 -15.83
N GLY A 425 12.58 9.67 -14.84
CA GLY A 425 13.08 8.72 -13.84
C GLY A 425 11.94 8.02 -13.10
N TYR A 426 11.02 8.79 -12.50
CA TYR A 426 9.88 8.24 -11.76
C TYR A 426 8.88 7.50 -12.63
N ARG A 427 8.67 7.97 -13.87
CA ARG A 427 7.84 7.32 -14.87
C ARG A 427 8.26 5.86 -15.05
N ARG A 428 9.57 5.62 -15.26
CA ARG A 428 10.13 4.29 -15.57
C ARG A 428 10.44 3.45 -14.34
N CYS A 429 11.07 4.02 -13.31
CA CYS A 429 11.54 3.23 -12.17
C CYS A 429 10.39 2.70 -11.31
N CYS A 430 9.35 3.51 -11.16
CA CYS A 430 8.54 3.47 -9.96
C CYS A 430 7.03 3.50 -10.22
N THR A 431 6.59 4.00 -11.36
CA THR A 431 5.18 4.29 -11.60
C THR A 431 4.60 3.42 -12.70
N SER A 432 4.88 3.74 -13.97
CA SER A 432 4.16 3.20 -15.13
C SER A 432 4.31 1.69 -15.29
N VAL A 433 5.44 1.13 -14.86
CA VAL A 433 5.72 -0.31 -14.88
C VAL A 433 4.73 -1.15 -14.06
N ASN A 434 4.03 -0.58 -13.06
CA ASN A 434 3.13 -1.32 -12.16
C ASN A 434 1.63 -1.06 -12.39
N TRP A 435 1.28 -0.15 -13.29
CA TRP A 435 -0.13 0.17 -13.58
C TRP A 435 -0.86 -0.81 -14.52
N PRO A 436 -0.21 -1.58 -15.41
CA PRO A 436 -0.92 -2.46 -16.35
C PRO A 436 -1.91 -3.42 -15.69
N GLY A 437 -1.59 -3.99 -14.54
CA GLY A 437 -2.46 -4.95 -13.87
C GLY A 437 -3.73 -4.34 -13.28
N HIS A 438 -3.66 -3.14 -12.70
CA HIS A 438 -4.86 -2.41 -12.27
C HIS A 438 -5.74 -2.04 -13.46
N ALA A 439 -5.15 -1.44 -14.50
CA ALA A 439 -5.90 -1.03 -15.68
C ALA A 439 -6.58 -2.24 -16.36
N LEU A 440 -5.85 -3.34 -16.55
CA LEU A 440 -6.40 -4.55 -17.16
C LEU A 440 -7.50 -5.19 -16.31
N SER A 441 -7.33 -5.27 -14.98
CA SER A 441 -8.37 -5.78 -14.08
C SER A 441 -9.62 -4.88 -14.11
N ALA A 442 -9.46 -3.56 -14.09
CA ALA A 442 -10.56 -2.62 -14.24
C ALA A 442 -11.30 -2.79 -15.57
N MET A 443 -10.58 -2.94 -16.68
CA MET A 443 -11.17 -3.25 -18.00
C MET A 443 -11.89 -4.60 -18.00
N MET A 444 -11.38 -5.63 -17.31
CA MET A 444 -12.06 -6.93 -17.17
C MET A 444 -13.44 -6.76 -16.49
N PHE A 445 -13.56 -5.91 -15.48
CA PHE A 445 -14.84 -5.57 -14.85
C PHE A 445 -15.71 -4.58 -15.63
N ARG A 446 -15.18 -3.96 -16.70
CA ARG A 446 -15.78 -2.80 -17.38
C ARG A 446 -15.98 -1.60 -16.44
N ALA A 447 -15.02 -1.41 -15.55
CA ALA A 447 -15.06 -0.42 -14.47
C ALA A 447 -14.41 0.93 -14.85
N GLU A 448 -14.09 1.18 -16.13
CA GLU A 448 -13.44 2.42 -16.57
C GLU A 448 -14.29 3.66 -16.21
N SER A 449 -15.61 3.56 -16.40
CA SER A 449 -16.55 4.63 -16.02
C SER A 449 -16.64 4.84 -14.50
N LEU A 450 -16.48 3.78 -13.70
CA LEU A 450 -16.45 3.86 -12.24
C LEU A 450 -15.11 4.43 -11.75
N TRP A 451 -14.02 4.10 -12.43
CA TRP A 451 -12.72 4.72 -12.18
C TRP A 451 -12.77 6.22 -12.46
N ASN A 452 -13.55 6.66 -13.44
CA ASN A 452 -13.84 8.08 -13.69
C ASN A 452 -12.57 8.93 -13.94
N HIS A 453 -11.59 8.37 -14.65
CA HIS A 453 -10.37 9.09 -15.06
C HIS A 453 -9.75 8.48 -16.32
N ASP A 454 -10.34 8.76 -17.48
CA ASP A 454 -9.88 8.23 -18.78
C ASP A 454 -8.39 8.44 -19.09
N PRO A 455 -7.73 9.57 -18.71
CA PRO A 455 -6.30 9.75 -18.96
C PRO A 455 -5.45 8.62 -18.37
N TYR A 456 -5.86 8.00 -17.26
CA TYR A 456 -5.13 6.86 -16.72
C TYR A 456 -5.09 5.67 -17.69
N PHE A 457 -6.23 5.27 -18.24
CA PHE A 457 -6.31 4.13 -19.17
C PHE A 457 -5.57 4.42 -20.48
N ARG A 458 -5.78 5.61 -21.07
CA ARG A 458 -5.03 6.03 -22.27
C ARG A 458 -3.53 6.05 -22.02
N TYR A 459 -3.11 6.50 -20.85
CA TYR A 459 -1.71 6.54 -20.47
C TYR A 459 -1.11 5.15 -20.32
N VAL A 460 -1.81 4.21 -19.67
CA VAL A 460 -1.34 2.83 -19.52
C VAL A 460 -1.24 2.15 -20.89
N ASP A 461 -2.21 2.37 -21.77
CA ASP A 461 -2.14 1.90 -23.16
C ASP A 461 -0.90 2.46 -23.87
N ARG A 462 -0.70 3.78 -23.80
CA ARG A 462 0.50 4.42 -24.33
C ARG A 462 1.77 3.77 -23.80
N TRP A 463 1.91 3.63 -22.48
CA TRP A 463 3.06 2.97 -21.85
C TRP A 463 3.25 1.55 -22.41
N MET A 464 2.17 0.81 -22.61
CA MET A 464 2.22 -0.56 -23.10
C MET A 464 2.39 -0.69 -24.63
N THR A 465 2.33 0.40 -25.40
CA THR A 465 2.50 0.37 -26.86
C THR A 465 3.62 1.26 -27.42
N GLU A 466 4.05 2.32 -26.73
CA GLU A 466 5.07 3.26 -27.21
C GLU A 466 6.43 2.60 -27.48
N ASP A 467 7.23 3.09 -28.44
CA ASP A 467 8.57 2.54 -28.66
C ASP A 467 9.54 3.09 -27.60
N HIS A 468 9.70 2.37 -26.50
CA HIS A 468 10.63 2.78 -25.44
C HIS A 468 12.08 2.83 -25.88
N ILE A 469 12.51 2.02 -26.85
CA ILE A 469 13.89 2.04 -27.32
C ILE A 469 14.11 3.32 -28.10
N ALA A 470 13.26 3.63 -29.07
CA ALA A 470 13.35 4.86 -29.84
C ALA A 470 13.22 6.11 -28.94
N GLN A 471 12.28 6.11 -27.99
CA GLN A 471 12.15 7.20 -27.03
C GLN A 471 13.41 7.38 -26.19
N LEU A 472 13.94 6.30 -25.59
CA LEU A 472 15.15 6.39 -24.76
C LEU A 472 16.37 6.82 -25.57
N THR A 473 16.52 6.34 -26.81
CA THR A 473 17.58 6.81 -27.71
C THR A 473 17.45 8.31 -27.95
N ARG A 474 16.26 8.81 -28.28
CA ARG A 474 16.01 10.25 -28.49
C ARG A 474 16.23 11.08 -27.22
N ILE A 475 15.90 10.53 -26.05
CA ILE A 475 16.18 11.14 -24.74
C ILE A 475 17.68 11.27 -24.54
N ILE A 476 18.45 10.19 -24.73
CA ILE A 476 19.91 10.21 -24.56
C ILE A 476 20.55 11.25 -25.49
N GLU A 477 20.16 11.30 -26.77
CA GLU A 477 20.66 12.29 -27.73
C GLU A 477 20.36 13.73 -27.31
N GLY A 478 19.17 14.00 -26.77
CA GLY A 478 18.81 15.34 -26.31
C GLY A 478 19.52 15.72 -25.01
N LEU A 479 19.70 14.77 -24.09
CA LEU A 479 20.46 14.99 -22.87
C LEU A 479 21.94 15.29 -23.14
N GLN A 480 22.54 14.69 -24.17
CA GLN A 480 23.91 15.01 -24.59
C GLN A 480 24.09 16.47 -25.04
N LYS A 481 23.00 17.13 -25.48
CA LYS A 481 22.97 18.54 -25.89
C LYS A 481 22.46 19.47 -24.77
N ASN A 482 21.93 18.91 -23.69
CA ASN A 482 21.33 19.68 -22.60
C ASN A 482 22.42 20.39 -21.79
N THR A 483 22.28 21.70 -21.60
CA THR A 483 23.21 22.55 -20.83
C THR A 483 22.61 23.07 -19.52
N LYS A 484 21.35 22.73 -19.23
CA LYS A 484 20.59 23.23 -18.08
C LYS A 484 20.71 22.35 -16.83
N ILE A 485 21.13 21.09 -17.01
CA ILE A 485 21.31 20.11 -15.92
C ILE A 485 22.80 19.83 -15.74
N GLU A 486 23.22 19.62 -14.50
CA GLU A 486 24.61 19.26 -14.20
C GLU A 486 25.04 17.99 -14.94
N LYS A 487 26.18 18.06 -15.66
CA LYS A 487 26.70 16.97 -16.49
C LYS A 487 26.79 15.63 -15.76
N LYS A 488 27.21 15.61 -14.50
CA LYS A 488 27.31 14.39 -13.68
C LYS A 488 25.95 13.70 -13.49
N ILE A 489 24.87 14.48 -13.35
CA ILE A 489 23.51 13.96 -13.25
C ILE A 489 23.09 13.38 -14.60
N ILE A 490 23.31 14.12 -15.70
CA ILE A 490 23.03 13.65 -17.07
C ILE A 490 23.73 12.30 -17.32
N ASP A 491 25.03 12.22 -17.07
CA ASP A 491 25.84 11.01 -17.30
C ASP A 491 25.30 9.80 -16.50
N SER A 492 24.87 10.02 -15.25
CA SER A 492 24.25 8.97 -14.44
C SER A 492 22.92 8.47 -15.01
N PHE A 493 22.08 9.37 -15.55
CA PHE A 493 20.80 8.99 -16.14
C PHE A 493 20.97 8.33 -17.50
N ILE A 494 21.87 8.83 -18.36
CA ILE A 494 22.20 8.18 -19.64
C ILE A 494 22.65 6.74 -19.39
N LYS A 495 23.49 6.50 -18.39
CA LYS A 495 23.91 5.13 -18.01
C LYS A 495 22.73 4.23 -17.63
N ASN A 496 21.74 4.76 -16.92
CA ASN A 496 20.55 3.99 -16.54
C ASN A 496 19.60 3.76 -17.71
N PHE A 497 19.37 4.77 -18.53
CA PHE A 497 18.57 4.66 -19.76
C PHE A 497 19.19 3.68 -20.75
N GLN A 498 20.52 3.60 -20.84
CA GLN A 498 21.18 2.58 -21.63
C GLN A 498 20.89 1.16 -21.10
N LYS A 499 20.91 0.96 -19.78
CA LYS A 499 20.51 -0.33 -19.18
C LYS A 499 19.04 -0.66 -19.46
N ASP A 500 18.16 0.34 -19.46
CA ASP A 500 16.75 0.15 -19.81
C ASP A 500 16.60 -0.25 -21.28
N ILE A 501 17.33 0.40 -22.21
CA ILE A 501 17.40 -0.01 -23.62
C ILE A 501 17.85 -1.46 -23.74
N ASP A 502 18.93 -1.84 -23.06
CA ASP A 502 19.45 -3.21 -23.10
C ASP A 502 18.43 -4.21 -22.55
N ARG A 503 17.71 -3.84 -21.47
CA ARG A 503 16.59 -4.62 -20.94
C ARG A 503 15.47 -4.79 -21.97
N TYR A 504 15.09 -3.73 -22.68
CA TYR A 504 14.03 -3.78 -23.70
C TYR A 504 14.44 -4.57 -24.94
N LYS A 505 15.72 -4.57 -25.32
CA LYS A 505 16.28 -5.41 -26.40
C LYS A 505 16.37 -6.89 -26.02
N GLY A 506 16.46 -7.19 -24.72
CA GLY A 506 16.53 -8.55 -24.21
C GLY A 506 15.29 -9.39 -24.53
N PRO A 507 15.38 -10.72 -24.34
CA PRO A 507 14.29 -11.63 -24.66
C PRO A 507 12.99 -11.25 -23.93
N GLY A 508 11.93 -11.03 -24.72
CA GLY A 508 10.56 -10.86 -24.24
C GLY A 508 10.05 -9.42 -24.08
N TYR A 509 10.76 -8.38 -24.55
CA TYR A 509 10.36 -6.95 -24.52
C TYR A 509 9.40 -6.60 -23.37
N ARG A 510 9.94 -6.39 -22.17
CA ARG A 510 9.11 -6.36 -20.94
C ARG A 510 8.91 -4.94 -20.43
N ARG A 511 7.71 -4.40 -20.63
CA ARG A 511 7.25 -3.07 -20.19
C ARG A 511 6.73 -3.07 -18.75
N THR A 512 6.45 -4.26 -18.24
CA THR A 512 6.06 -4.57 -16.86
C THR A 512 6.73 -5.90 -16.46
N ASP A 513 6.38 -6.49 -15.32
CA ASP A 513 6.82 -7.85 -15.00
C ASP A 513 6.22 -8.90 -15.95
N GLU A 514 6.81 -10.09 -15.97
CA GLU A 514 6.47 -11.15 -16.93
C GLU A 514 5.01 -11.58 -16.85
N PHE A 515 4.47 -11.69 -15.64
CA PHE A 515 3.11 -12.14 -15.41
C PHE A 515 2.12 -11.08 -15.89
N GLN A 516 2.30 -9.81 -15.51
CA GLN A 516 1.47 -8.72 -16.00
C GLN A 516 1.58 -8.57 -17.53
N GLN A 517 2.77 -8.75 -18.10
CA GLN A 517 3.00 -8.64 -19.53
C GLN A 517 2.26 -9.74 -20.31
N GLU A 518 2.30 -10.98 -19.82
CA GLU A 518 1.58 -12.11 -20.44
C GLU A 518 0.06 -11.89 -20.37
N MET A 519 -0.46 -11.48 -19.21
CA MET A 519 -1.87 -11.15 -19.03
C MET A 519 -2.30 -10.00 -19.96
N TRP A 520 -1.52 -8.93 -20.03
CA TRP A 520 -1.79 -7.79 -20.92
C TRP A 520 -1.83 -8.20 -22.39
N ASN A 521 -0.80 -8.89 -22.86
CA ASN A 521 -0.73 -9.34 -24.26
C ASN A 521 -1.88 -10.26 -24.63
N THR A 522 -2.33 -11.10 -23.69
CA THR A 522 -3.41 -12.05 -23.92
C THR A 522 -4.77 -11.36 -23.96
N TYR A 523 -5.07 -10.52 -22.97
CA TYR A 523 -6.45 -10.08 -22.71
C TYR A 523 -6.75 -8.64 -23.08
N ARG A 524 -5.77 -7.74 -23.20
CA ARG A 524 -6.04 -6.31 -23.43
C ARG A 524 -6.91 -6.06 -24.67
N ASN A 525 -6.67 -6.80 -25.75
CA ASN A 525 -7.45 -6.69 -26.99
C ASN A 525 -8.45 -7.85 -27.17
N ASN A 526 -8.53 -8.77 -26.21
CA ASN A 526 -9.37 -9.96 -26.25
C ASN A 526 -10.06 -10.16 -24.90
N LEU A 527 -10.66 -9.09 -24.35
CA LEU A 527 -11.32 -9.18 -23.06
C LEU A 527 -12.43 -10.24 -23.12
N PRO A 528 -12.56 -11.10 -22.10
CA PRO A 528 -13.68 -12.03 -22.03
C PRO A 528 -15.03 -11.26 -22.01
N PRO A 529 -16.15 -11.90 -22.39
CA PRO A 529 -17.46 -11.29 -22.31
C PRO A 529 -17.74 -10.70 -20.93
N ALA A 530 -18.36 -9.53 -20.88
CA ALA A 530 -18.66 -8.85 -19.63
C ALA A 530 -19.50 -9.75 -18.70
N LYS A 531 -19.14 -9.80 -17.42
CA LYS A 531 -19.86 -10.52 -16.37
C LYS A 531 -20.82 -9.56 -15.66
N GLY A 532 -22.08 -9.96 -15.54
CA GLY A 532 -23.13 -9.16 -14.89
C GLY A 532 -23.59 -7.97 -15.73
N LYS A 533 -24.90 -7.90 -15.99
CA LYS A 533 -25.62 -6.66 -16.29
C LYS A 533 -26.62 -6.45 -15.20
#